data_AF-A0A059GA77-F1
#
_entry.id   AF-A0A059GA77-F1
#
_cell.length_a   1.000
_cell.length_b   1.000
_cell.length_c   1.000
_cell.angle_alpha   90.00
_cell.angle_beta   90.00
_cell.angle_gamma   90.00
#
_symmetry.space_group_name_H-M   'P 1'
#
loop_
_entity.id
_entity.type
_entity.pdbx_description
1 polymer ?
#
loop_
_entity_poly.entity_id
_entity_poly.type
_entity_poly.pdbx_seq_one_letter_code
_entity_poly.pdbx_strand_id
1 'polypeptide(L)' 'MRGGTPTALLMLIYNVGAIGTFVFLTFFDGYRYNAWNWIIAIPVKMFMAGIWPIYWIIIRGLFGLLF' A
#
# COMPACT_ATOMS: atom_id res chain seq x y z
N MET A 1 -30.11 -0.43 -11.46
CA MET A 1 -28.79 0.21 -11.24
C MET A 1 -28.09 -0.59 -10.15
N ARG A 2 -26.85 -1.06 -10.35
CA ARG A 2 -26.13 -1.87 -9.34
C ARG A 2 -25.42 -0.92 -8.38
N GLY A 3 -26.02 -0.67 -7.21
CA GLY A 3 -25.36 0.10 -6.15
C GLY A 3 -24.05 -0.59 -5.75
N GLY A 4 -22.93 0.13 -5.84
CA GLY A 4 -21.66 -0.36 -5.32
C GLY A 4 -21.77 -0.50 -3.81
N THR A 5 -21.55 -1.70 -3.27
CA THR A 5 -21.55 -1.89 -1.81
C THR A 5 -20.41 -1.07 -1.19
N PRO A 6 -20.57 -0.48 0.00
CA PRO A 6 -19.51 0.33 0.63
C PRO A 6 -18.17 -0.42 0.75
N THR A 7 -18.23 -1.74 0.92
CA THR A 7 -17.08 -2.66 0.88
C THR A 7 -16.26 -2.58 -0.41
N ALA A 8 -16.91 -2.43 -1.57
CA ALA A 8 -16.22 -2.35 -2.86
C ALA A 8 -15.46 -1.03 -3.03
N LEU A 9 -16.01 0.09 -2.51
CA LEU A 9 -15.31 1.38 -2.50
C LEU A 9 -14.11 1.35 -1.54
N LEU A 10 -14.26 0.76 -0.35
CA LEU A 10 -13.17 0.58 0.60
C LEU A 10 -12.05 -0.31 0.03
N MET A 11 -12.40 -1.41 -0.63
CA MET A 11 -11.44 -2.26 -1.36
C MET A 11 -10.73 -1.51 -2.49
N LEU A 12 -11.44 -0.65 -3.24
CA LEU A 12 -10.83 0.15 -4.30
C LEU A 12 -9.81 1.14 -3.72
N ILE A 13 -10.18 1.89 -2.68
CA ILE A 13 -9.28 2.86 -2.01
C ILE A 13 -8.04 2.14 -1.45
N TYR A 14 -8.23 0.99 -0.78
CA TYR A 14 -7.15 0.18 -0.25
C TYR A 14 -6.17 -0.29 -1.35
N ASN A 15 -6.70 -0.84 -2.45
CA ASN A 15 -5.86 -1.33 -3.56
C ASN A 15 -5.15 -0.19 -4.30
N VAL A 16 -5.79 0.96 -4.50
CA VAL A 16 -5.14 2.14 -5.10
C VAL A 16 -3.99 2.63 -4.21
N GLY A 17 -4.19 2.68 -2.88
CA GLY A 17 -3.13 3.01 -1.93
C GLY A 17 -1.97 2.00 -1.96
N ALA A 18 -2.27 0.70 -1.91
CA ALA A 18 -1.25 -0.36 -1.95
C ALA A 18 -0.48 -0.36 -3.28
N ILE A 19 -1.15 -0.23 -4.43
CA ILE A 19 -0.49 -0.17 -5.74
C ILE A 19 0.38 1.08 -5.85
N GLY A 20 -0.11 2.25 -5.41
CA GLY A 20 0.66 3.49 -5.38
C GLY A 20 1.94 3.36 -4.54
N THR A 21 1.83 2.78 -3.35
CA THR A 21 3.00 2.53 -2.49
C THR A 21 3.93 1.46 -3.08
N PHE A 22 3.42 0.41 -3.72
CA PHE A 22 4.27 -0.58 -4.38
C PHE A 22 5.08 0.04 -5.53
N VAL A 23 4.46 0.90 -6.34
CA VAL A 23 5.15 1.66 -7.40
C VAL A 23 6.17 2.63 -6.81
N PHE A 24 5.81 3.38 -5.76
CA PHE A 24 6.75 4.27 -5.07
C PHE A 24 7.96 3.50 -4.52
N LEU A 25 7.72 2.44 -3.74
CA LEU A 25 8.78 1.59 -3.19
C LEU A 25 9.63 0.95 -4.29
N THR A 26 9.05 0.54 -5.42
CA THR A 26 9.81 -0.16 -6.47
C THR A 26 10.69 0.78 -7.31
N PHE A 27 10.26 2.03 -7.56
CA PHE A 27 10.95 2.91 -8.52
C PHE A 27 11.49 4.23 -7.95
N PHE A 28 11.02 4.69 -6.79
CA PHE A 28 11.33 6.03 -6.25
C PHE A 28 12.05 6.01 -4.88
N ASP A 29 12.15 4.83 -4.25
CA ASP A 29 12.85 4.51 -2.99
C ASP A 29 14.40 4.58 -3.07
N GLY A 30 14.98 4.86 -4.24
CA GLY A 30 16.44 4.93 -4.43
C GLY A 30 17.19 3.58 -4.34
N TYR A 31 16.49 2.49 -4.05
CA TYR A 31 17.04 1.13 -4.00
C TYR A 31 17.66 0.70 -5.35
N ARG A 32 18.90 0.20 -5.30
CA ARG A 32 19.65 -0.22 -6.50
C ARG A 32 19.38 -1.69 -6.85
N TYR A 33 18.81 -1.94 -8.03
CA TYR A 33 18.48 -3.28 -8.50
C TYR A 33 19.65 -3.97 -9.24
N ASN A 34 19.77 -5.30 -9.12
CA ASN A 34 20.78 -6.14 -9.78
C ASN A 34 20.22 -7.54 -10.11
N ALA A 35 20.95 -8.35 -10.88
CA ALA A 35 20.52 -9.69 -11.32
C ALA A 35 20.96 -10.89 -10.25
N TRP A 36 19.85 -10.64 -9.42
CA TRP A 36 19.43 -11.35 -8.17
C TRP A 36 18.37 -10.60 -7.36
N ASN A 37 18.63 -9.35 -6.96
CA ASN A 37 17.90 -8.75 -5.84
C ASN A 37 16.43 -8.40 -6.11
N TRP A 38 15.98 -8.29 -7.36
CA TRP A 38 14.55 -8.13 -7.68
C TRP A 38 13.70 -9.32 -7.19
N ILE A 39 14.26 -10.53 -7.18
CA ILE A 39 13.58 -11.75 -6.70
C ILE A 39 13.20 -11.63 -5.21
N ILE A 40 13.98 -10.87 -4.42
CA ILE A 40 13.76 -10.67 -2.97
C ILE A 40 13.06 -9.34 -2.71
N ALA A 41 13.50 -8.27 -3.37
CA ALA A 41 13.00 -6.92 -3.16
C ALA A 41 11.55 -6.73 -3.62
N ILE A 42 11.10 -7.42 -4.68
CA ILE A 42 9.70 -7.33 -5.14
C ILE A 42 8.73 -7.92 -4.10
N PRO A 43 8.89 -9.16 -3.61
CA PRO A 43 8.06 -9.69 -2.51
C PRO A 43 8.07 -8.83 -1.25
N VAL A 44 9.25 -8.36 -0.81
CA VAL A 44 9.36 -7.50 0.39
C VAL A 44 8.59 -6.18 0.20
N LYS A 45 8.74 -5.51 -0.95
CA LYS A 45 8.05 -4.25 -1.24
C LYS A 45 6.55 -4.45 -1.46
N MET A 46 6.13 -5.58 -2.01
CA MET A 46 4.71 -5.96 -2.11
C MET A 46 4.07 -6.17 -0.74
N PHE A 47 4.78 -6.83 0.19
CA PHE A 47 4.34 -7.00 1.58
C PHE A 47 4.25 -5.66 2.33
N MET A 48 5.29 -4.81 2.25
CA MET A 48 5.29 -3.47 2.85
C MET A 48 4.17 -2.59 2.28
N ALA A 49 3.94 -2.64 0.97
CA ALA A 49 2.87 -1.90 0.31
C ALA A 49 1.46 -2.37 0.74
N GLY A 50 1.28 -3.66 1.07
CA GLY A 50 0.05 -4.17 1.66
C GLY A 50 -0.21 -3.64 3.08
N ILE A 51 0.83 -3.50 3.90
CA ILE A 51 0.71 -2.97 5.28
C ILE A 51 0.47 -1.45 5.30
N TRP A 52 0.97 -0.72 4.31
CA TRP A 52 0.96 0.75 4.34
C TRP A 52 -0.42 1.41 4.46
N PRO A 53 -1.49 1.01 3.73
CA PRO A 53 -2.83 1.54 3.96
C PRO A 53 -3.33 1.31 5.40
N ILE A 54 -2.97 0.18 6.02
CA ILE A 54 -3.37 -0.17 7.40
C ILE A 54 -2.67 0.75 8.40
N TYR A 55 -1.37 0.99 8.22
CA TYR A 55 -0.58 1.95 9.01
C TYR A 55 -1.22 3.36 8.99
N TRP A 56 -1.67 3.83 7.82
CA TRP A 56 -2.37 5.12 7.70
C TRP A 56 -3.74 5.15 8.37
N ILE A 57 -4.51 4.06 8.31
CA ILE A 57 -5.80 3.95 9.01
C ILE A 57 -5.59 3.98 10.54
N ILE A 58 -4.58 3.28 11.06
CA ILE A 58 -4.26 3.29 12.49
C ILE A 58 -3.80 4.68 12.94
N ILE A 59 -2.87 5.32 12.23
CA ILE A 59 -2.30 6.61 12.67
C ILE A 59 -3.23 7.80 12.42
N ARG A 60 -3.95 7.88 11.29
CA ARG A 60 -4.87 9.01 11.03
C ARG A 60 -6.30 8.77 11.50
N GLY A 61 -6.77 7.53 11.52
CA GLY A 61 -8.12 7.19 11.96
C GLY A 61 -8.24 6.87 13.45
N LEU A 62 -7.19 6.34 14.08
CA LEU A 62 -7.19 5.97 15.51
C LEU A 62 -6.39 6.98 16.35
N PHE A 63 -5.14 7.29 15.98
CA PHE A 63 -4.36 8.30 16.72
C PHE A 63 -4.85 9.72 16.40
N GLY A 64 -5.03 10.09 15.13
CA GLY A 64 -5.51 11.42 14.69
C GLY A 64 -6.96 11.78 15.04
N LEU A 65 -7.60 11.03 15.94
CA LEU A 65 -8.94 11.28 16.50
C LEU A 65 -8.96 11.27 18.04
N LEU A 66 -7.80 11.05 18.68
CA LEU A 66 -7.65 10.93 20.14
C LEU A 66 -6.74 12.03 20.76
N PHE A 67 -6.12 12.87 19.93
CA PHE A 67 -5.27 14.01 20.31
C PHE A 67 -5.44 15.16 19.30
#